data_AF-A0A5C3MPX2-F1
#
_entry.id   AF-A0A5C3MPX2-F1
#
_cell.length_a   1.000
_cell.length_b   1.000
_cell.length_c   1.000
_cell.angle_alpha   90.00
_cell.angle_beta   90.00
_cell.angle_gamma   90.00
#
_symmetry.space_group_name_H-M   'P 1'
#
loop_
_entity.id
_entity.type
_entity.pdbx_description
1 polymer ?
#
loop_
_entity_poly.entity_id
_entity_poly.type
_entity_poly.pdbx_seq_one_letter_code
_entity_poly.pdbx_strand_id
1 'polypeptide(L)' 'YCLCNQLAYGEMVACEGEGCRQEWFHLACVGLTVAPEGTWKCFECSGASASMDPQLLSTA' A
#
# COMPACT_ATOMS: atom_id res chain seq x y z
N TYR A 1 -5.62 -4.93 4.60
CA TYR A 1 -4.67 -5.12 5.71
C TYR A 1 -3.65 -6.18 5.36
N CYS A 2 -2.41 -5.73 5.16
CA CYS A 2 -1.16 -6.36 4.73
C CYS A 2 -1.24 -7.48 3.66
N LEU A 3 -0.17 -7.58 2.88
CA LEU A 3 0.03 -8.58 1.83
C LEU A 3 0.04 -10.01 2.36
N CYS A 4 0.33 -10.17 3.65
CA CYS A 4 0.47 -11.46 4.32
C CYS A 4 -0.86 -12.06 4.78
N ASN A 5 -1.99 -11.36 4.60
CA ASN A 5 -3.32 -11.76 5.06
C ASN A 5 -3.38 -12.12 6.56
N GLN A 6 -2.42 -11.64 7.35
CA GLN A 6 -2.39 -11.81 8.80
C GLN A 6 -3.12 -10.65 9.48
N LEU A 7 -3.56 -10.88 10.72
CA LEU A 7 -4.09 -9.80 11.55
C LEU A 7 -3.05 -8.68 11.71
N ALA A 8 -3.54 -7.44 11.89
CA ALA A 8 -2.70 -6.33 12.32
C ALA A 8 -2.05 -6.67 13.68
N TYR A 9 -0.73 -6.72 13.72
CA TYR A 9 0.03 -6.94 14.95
C TYR A 9 1.30 -6.08 14.91
N GLY A 10 1.66 -5.48 16.04
CA GLY A 10 2.81 -4.58 16.12
C GLY A 10 2.61 -3.28 15.34
N GLU A 11 3.71 -2.74 14.82
CA GLU A 11 3.75 -1.47 14.10
C GLU A 11 3.38 -1.62 12.62
N MET A 12 2.58 -0.67 12.12
CA MET A 12 2.06 -0.66 10.76
C MET A 12 2.24 0.70 10.12
N VAL A 13 2.35 0.71 8.80
CA VAL A 13 2.43 1.92 7.96
C VAL A 13 1.24 1.99 7.02
N ALA A 14 0.69 3.19 6.85
CA ALA A 14 -0.39 3.46 5.92
C ALA A 14 0.17 3.87 4.55
N CYS A 15 -0.41 3.37 3.46
CA CYS A 15 -0.06 3.76 2.11
C CYS A 15 -0.86 5.00 1.69
N GLU A 16 -0.15 6.07 1.33
CA GLU A 16 -0.71 7.33 0.82
C GLU A 16 -0.94 7.30 -0.71
N GLY A 17 -1.10 6.11 -1.28
CA GLY A 17 -1.40 5.95 -2.70
C GLY A 17 -2.90 6.09 -2.96
N GLU A 18 -3.28 7.00 -3.85
CA GLU A 18 -4.68 7.15 -4.27
C GLU A 18 -5.19 5.84 -4.90
N GLY A 19 -6.33 5.34 -4.42
CA GLY A 19 -6.90 4.06 -4.88
C GLY A 19 -6.15 2.82 -4.39
N CYS A 20 -5.29 2.92 -3.38
CA CYS A 20 -4.59 1.75 -2.86
C CYS A 20 -5.59 0.75 -2.26
N ARG A 21 -5.66 -0.45 -2.85
CA ARG A 21 -6.57 -1.51 -2.38
C ARG A 21 -6.21 -2.02 -0.99
N GLN A 22 -4.95 -1.86 -0.59
CA GLN A 22 -4.44 -2.24 0.72
C GLN A 22 -3.82 -1.01 1.37
N GLU A 23 -4.53 -0.36 2.27
CA GLU A 23 -4.07 0.88 2.88
C GLU A 23 -3.06 0.66 4.01
N TRP A 24 -3.01 -0.54 4.60
CA TRP A 24 -2.22 -0.82 5.80
C TRP A 24 -1.27 -1.99 5.63
N PHE A 25 -0.01 -1.82 6.02
CA PHE A 25 1.03 -2.84 5.91
C PHE A 25 1.84 -2.95 7.19
N HIS A 26 2.30 -4.15 7.52
CA HIS A 26 3.29 -4.32 8.58
C HIS A 26 4.65 -3.82 8.09
N LEU A 27 5.37 -3.10 8.95
CA LEU A 27 6.71 -2.58 8.62
C LEU A 27 7.62 -3.69 8.07
N ALA A 28 7.69 -4.82 8.77
CA ALA A 28 8.52 -5.96 8.36
C ALA A 28 8.12 -6.55 6.99
N CYS A 29 6.84 -6.53 6.62
CA CYS A 29 6.37 -7.05 5.33
C CYS A 29 6.76 -6.15 4.16
N VAL A 30 7.04 -4.87 4.42
CA VAL A 30 7.47 -3.90 3.41
C VAL A 30 8.94 -3.52 3.57
N GLY A 31 9.69 -4.28 4.37
CA GLY A 31 11.13 -4.07 4.58
C GLY A 31 11.47 -2.84 5.42
N LEU A 32 10.50 -2.30 6.16
CA LEU A 32 10.70 -1.22 7.11
C LEU A 32 10.97 -1.80 8.50
N THR A 33 11.88 -1.15 9.22
CA THR A 33 12.15 -1.42 10.65
C THR A 33 11.52 -0.40 11.56
N VAL A 34 11.23 0.80 11.05
CA VAL A 34 10.60 1.91 11.77
C VAL A 34 9.57 2.57 10.86
N ALA A 35 8.51 3.12 11.45
CA ALA A 35 7.56 3.93 10.72
C ALA A 35 8.29 5.16 10.12
N PRO A 36 8.20 5.38 8.80
CA PRO A 36 8.84 6.51 8.16
C PRO A 36 8.19 7.80 8.63
N GLU A 37 9.00 8.84 8.83
CA GLU A 37 8.49 10.18 9.11
C GLU A 37 7.94 10.79 7.82
N GLY A 38 6.62 10.82 7.69
CA GLY A 38 5.91 11.45 6.56
C GLY A 38 5.15 10.46 5.68
N THR A 39 5.06 10.79 4.39
CA THR A 39 4.30 10.05 3.38
C THR A 39 5.02 8.78 2.97
N TRP A 40 4.36 7.62 3.14
CA TRP A 40 4.85 6.35 2.62
C TRP A 40 3.89 5.77 1.59
N LYS A 41 4.44 5.17 0.54
CA LYS A 41 3.67 4.50 -0.52
C LYS A 41 4.17 3.07 -0.66
N CYS A 42 3.24 2.13 -0.81
CA CYS A 42 3.58 0.73 -1.05
C CYS A 42 4.21 0.54 -2.45
N PHE A 43 4.76 -0.64 -2.72
CA PHE A 43 5.40 -0.94 -4.00
C PHE A 43 4.43 -0.83 -5.20
N GLU A 44 3.14 -1.11 -5.00
CA GLU A 44 2.10 -0.95 -6.02
C GLU A 44 1.94 0.54 -6.37
N CYS A 45 1.84 1.41 -5.36
CA CYS A 45 1.62 2.84 -5.53
C CYS A 45 2.91 3.64 -5.84
N SER A 46 4.09 3.07 -5.60
CA SER A 46 5.39 3.74 -5.81
C SER A 46 5.93 3.62 -7.25
N GLY A 47 5.32 2.81 -8.12
CA GLY A 47 5.60 2.87 -9.57
C GLY A 47 6.02 1.56 -10.26
N ALA A 48 5.75 0.37 -9.69
CA ALA A 48 5.99 -0.90 -10.39
C ALA A 48 4.74 -1.51 -11.07
N SER A 49 3.53 -0.98 -10.82
CA SER A 49 2.28 -1.49 -11.39
C SER A 49 1.24 -0.38 -11.59
N ALA A 50 1.63 0.73 -12.22
CA ALA A 50 0.70 1.78 -12.66
C ALA A 50 -0.13 1.38 -13.89
N SER A 51 -0.67 0.16 -13.95
CA SER A 51 -1.56 -0.27 -15.02
C SER A 51 -2.41 -1.46 -14.58
N MET A 52 -3.46 -1.20 -13.82
CA MET A 52 -4.79 -1.83 -13.96
C MET A 52 -5.72 -1.27 -12.89
N ASP A 53 -6.11 -0.02 -13.10
CA ASP A 53 -7.39 0.48 -12.58
C ASP A 53 -8.49 -0.01 -13.54
N PRO A 54 -9.38 -0.95 -13.15
CA PRO A 54 -10.51 -1.37 -13.99
C PRO A 54 -11.65 -0.34 -14.08
N GLN A 55 -11.50 0.90 -13.59
CA GLN A 55 -12.58 1.89 -13.57
C GLN A 55 -12.40 3.08 -14.53
N LEU A 56 -11.25 3.22 -15.22
CA LEU A 56 -11.09 4.25 -16.26
C LEU A 56 -11.50 3.80 -17.68
N LEU A 57 -12.46 2.88 -17.80
CA LEU A 57 -13.12 2.52 -19.08
C LEU A 57 -14.65 2.67 -19.00
N SER A 58 -15.15 3.74 -18.38
CA SER A 58 -16.59 4.05 -18.44
C SER A 58 -16.83 5.54 -18.50
N THR A 59 -16.44 6.16 -19.60
CA THR A 59 -17.23 7.17 -20.34
C THR A 59 -16.48 7.52 -21.63
N ALA A 60 -16.65 6.68 -22.65
CA ALA A 60 -16.62 7.09 -24.05
C ALA A 60 -18.02 6.85 -24.60
#